data_AF-A0A7H1J7T0-F1
#
_entry.id   AF-A0A7H1J7T0-F1
#
_cell.length_a   1.000
_cell.length_b   1.000
_cell.length_c   1.000
_cell.angle_alpha   90.00
_cell.angle_beta   90.00
_cell.angle_gamma   90.00
#
_symmetry.space_group_name_H-M   'P 1'
#
loop_
_entity.id
_entity.type
_entity.pdbx_description
1 polymer ?
#
loop_
_entity_poly.entity_id
_entity_poly.type
_entity_poly.pdbx_seq_one_letter_code
_entity_poly.pdbx_strand_id
1 'polypeptide(L)'
;MGTQEKEKTGVSFDLNITTEYHAVGVEELEEQLRKKITEFTSSSSIINGRKRKGSYRLLAEYTDISQAYIHQFHSEKRAICITNMNKLANYFGVKYVVSNF
;
A
#
# COMPACT_ATOMS: atom_id res chain seq x y z
N MET A 1 21.03 -58.37 -13.64
CA MET A 1 21.51 -57.17 -12.92
C MET A 1 20.74 -55.99 -13.48
N GLY A 2 19.67 -55.57 -12.82
CA GLY A 2 18.82 -54.47 -13.27
C GLY A 2 19.10 -53.25 -12.40
N THR A 3 19.68 -52.21 -12.98
CA THR A 3 19.94 -50.94 -12.31
C THR A 3 18.64 -50.15 -12.30
N GLN A 4 17.99 -50.04 -11.14
CA GLN A 4 16.85 -49.13 -10.96
C GLN A 4 17.40 -47.72 -10.74
N GLU A 5 17.28 -46.87 -11.76
CA GLU A 5 17.51 -45.44 -11.66
C GLU A 5 16.36 -44.84 -10.84
N LYS A 6 16.70 -44.38 -9.63
CA LYS A 6 15.78 -43.61 -8.79
C LYS A 6 15.61 -42.24 -9.42
N GLU A 7 14.47 -42.03 -10.08
CA GLU A 7 14.00 -40.70 -10.47
C GLU A 7 13.98 -39.79 -9.24
N LYS A 8 14.88 -38.81 -9.23
CA LYS A 8 14.84 -37.70 -8.27
C LYS A 8 13.62 -36.86 -8.64
N THR A 9 12.52 -37.01 -7.90
CA THR A 9 11.46 -36.00 -7.85
C THR A 9 12.02 -34.77 -7.13
N GLY A 10 12.80 -33.98 -7.87
CA GLY A 10 13.10 -32.61 -7.51
C GLY A 10 11.82 -31.81 -7.69
N VAL A 11 11.03 -31.70 -6.62
CA VAL A 11 10.00 -30.67 -6.56
C VAL A 11 10.75 -29.35 -6.42
N SER A 12 11.02 -28.71 -7.55
CA SER A 12 11.42 -27.31 -7.59
C SER A 12 10.23 -26.50 -7.10
N PHE A 13 10.22 -26.14 -5.82
CA PHE A 13 9.42 -25.03 -5.36
C PHE A 13 10.05 -23.77 -5.97
N ASP A 14 9.55 -23.37 -7.13
CA ASP A 14 9.70 -22.01 -7.60
C ASP A 14 9.00 -21.08 -6.60
N LEU A 15 9.71 -20.75 -5.52
CA LEU A 15 9.41 -19.62 -4.63
C LEU A 15 9.70 -18.31 -5.37
N ASN A 16 9.16 -18.15 -6.58
CA ASN A 16 9.18 -16.89 -7.28
C ASN A 16 7.84 -16.15 -7.06
N ILE A 17 7.42 -16.10 -5.79
CA ILE A 17 6.45 -15.13 -5.32
C ILE A 17 7.25 -14.06 -4.60
N THR A 18 8.08 -13.31 -5.33
CA THR A 18 8.43 -11.94 -4.96
C THR A 18 7.15 -11.13 -4.99
N THR A 19 6.33 -11.28 -3.95
CA THR A 19 5.36 -10.24 -3.61
C THR A 19 6.21 -9.05 -3.19
N GLU A 20 6.60 -8.23 -4.16
CA GLU A 20 7.35 -7.00 -3.91
C GLU A 20 6.49 -6.13 -2.98
N TYR A 21 6.91 -6.05 -1.73
CA TYR A 21 6.35 -5.11 -0.78
C TYR A 21 6.77 -3.71 -1.21
N HIS A 22 5.84 -2.76 -1.17
CA HIS A 22 6.12 -1.35 -1.44
C HIS A 22 6.81 -0.66 -0.26
N ALA A 23 6.70 -1.24 0.95
CA ALA A 23 7.30 -0.75 2.18
C ALA A 23 7.59 -1.89 3.16
N VAL A 24 8.73 -1.79 3.84
CA VAL A 24 9.16 -2.65 4.94
C VAL A 24 9.30 -1.81 6.21
N GLY A 25 8.41 -2.03 7.18
CA GLY A 25 8.34 -1.26 8.41
C GLY A 25 7.39 -0.05 8.34
N VAL A 26 7.18 0.58 9.50
CA VAL A 26 6.19 1.66 9.66
C VAL A 26 6.67 2.96 8.99
N GLU A 27 7.95 3.27 9.09
CA GLU A 27 8.52 4.52 8.53
C GLU A 27 8.40 4.56 7.00
N GLU A 28 8.81 3.48 6.33
CA GLU A 28 8.67 3.35 4.87
C GLU A 28 7.20 3.36 4.44
N LEU A 29 6.32 2.73 5.22
CA LEU A 29 4.89 2.74 4.95
C LEU A 29 4.35 4.17 5.01
N GLU A 30 4.70 4.94 6.05
CA GLU A 30 4.29 6.33 6.16
C GLU A 30 4.76 7.15 4.95
N GLU A 31 6.02 7.01 4.55
CA GLU A 31 6.57 7.72 3.41
C GLU A 31 5.82 7.38 2.10
N GLN A 32 5.58 6.10 1.84
CA GLN A 32 4.83 5.67 0.66
C GLN A 32 3.40 6.21 0.65
N LEU A 33 2.71 6.17 1.80
CA LEU A 33 1.35 6.70 1.91
C LEU A 33 1.32 8.21 1.69
N ARG A 34 2.30 8.96 2.22
CA ARG A 34 2.43 10.42 1.98
C ARG A 34 2.62 10.71 0.50
N LYS A 35 3.50 9.97 -0.17
CA LYS A 35 3.73 10.08 -1.62
C LYS A 35 2.45 9.82 -2.41
N LYS A 36 1.71 8.75 -2.08
CA LYS A 36 0.43 8.43 -2.73
C LYS A 36 -0.62 9.52 -2.53
N ILE A 37 -0.67 10.16 -1.36
CA ILE A 37 -1.55 11.31 -1.10
C ILE A 37 -1.14 12.52 -1.96
N THR A 38 0.16 12.80 -2.10
CA THR A 38 0.67 13.86 -3.00
C THR A 38 0.25 13.59 -4.45
N GLU A 39 0.46 12.36 -4.94
CA GLU A 39 0.05 11.94 -6.29
C GLU A 39 -1.46 12.12 -6.49
N PHE A 40 -2.26 11.66 -5.52
CA PHE A 40 -3.71 11.79 -5.55
C PHE A 40 -4.17 13.25 -5.61
N THR A 41 -3.67 14.10 -4.70
CA THR A 41 -4.07 15.53 -4.62
C THR A 41 -3.60 16.36 -5.79
N SER A 42 -2.55 15.91 -6.49
CA SER A 42 -2.08 16.53 -7.73
C SER A 42 -2.85 16.03 -8.96
N SER A 43 -3.50 14.87 -8.86
CA SER A 43 -4.25 14.25 -9.96
C SER A 43 -5.62 14.89 -10.18
N SER A 44 -6.23 14.56 -11.33
CA SER A 44 -7.63 14.84 -11.61
C SER A 44 -8.26 13.64 -12.30
N SER A 45 -9.44 13.24 -11.86
CA SER A 45 -10.18 12.10 -12.38
C SER A 45 -11.62 12.49 -12.71
N ILE A 46 -12.28 11.71 -13.57
CA ILE A 46 -13.69 11.91 -13.89
C ILE A 46 -14.53 11.13 -12.86
N ILE A 47 -15.35 11.84 -12.09
CA ILE A 47 -16.24 11.27 -11.09
C ILE A 47 -17.65 11.75 -11.41
N ASN A 48 -18.58 10.82 -11.64
CA ASN A 48 -19.96 11.11 -12.05
C ASN A 48 -20.05 12.04 -13.27
N GLY A 49 -19.23 11.78 -14.30
CA GLY A 49 -19.18 12.56 -15.53
C GLY A 49 -18.55 13.95 -15.40
N ARG A 50 -18.07 14.35 -14.22
CA ARG A 50 -17.39 15.63 -13.99
C ARG A 50 -15.92 15.42 -13.65
N LYS A 51 -15.04 16.20 -14.27
CA LYS A 51 -13.62 16.25 -13.87
C LYS A 51 -13.52 16.87 -12.48
N ARG A 52 -12.97 16.12 -11.52
CA ARG A 52 -12.69 16.57 -10.16
C ARG A 52 -11.21 16.43 -9.87
N LYS A 53 -10.64 17.43 -9.21
CA LYS A 53 -9.29 17.37 -8.69
C LYS A 53 -9.28 16.53 -7.42
N GLY A 54 -8.23 15.72 -7.23
CA GLY A 54 -8.00 15.03 -5.97
C GLY A 54 -7.89 16.05 -4.83
N SER A 55 -8.49 15.73 -3.69
CA SER A 55 -8.48 16.59 -2.51
C SER A 55 -8.56 15.76 -1.24
N TYR A 56 -8.12 16.29 -0.11
CA TYR A 56 -8.25 15.59 1.17
C TYR A 56 -9.69 15.24 1.53
N ARG A 57 -10.66 16.10 1.15
CA ARG A 57 -12.08 15.81 1.35
C ARG A 57 -12.52 14.59 0.56
N LEU A 58 -12.12 14.51 -0.71
CA LEU A 58 -12.45 13.38 -1.55
C LEU A 58 -11.78 12.08 -1.08
N LEU A 59 -10.54 12.16 -0.61
CA LEU A 59 -9.86 11.00 -0.02
C LEU A 59 -10.53 10.54 1.28
N ALA A 60 -11.01 11.49 2.10
CA ALA A 60 -11.77 11.19 3.31
C ALA A 60 -13.06 10.41 3.00
N GLU A 61 -13.78 10.82 1.96
CA GLU A 61 -14.99 10.12 1.48
C GLU A 61 -14.68 8.66 1.06
N TYR A 62 -13.50 8.39 0.49
CA TYR A 62 -13.12 7.05 0.04
C TYR A 62 -12.52 6.14 1.10
N THR A 63 -11.89 6.73 2.12
CA THR A 63 -11.10 5.97 3.11
C THR A 63 -11.76 5.91 4.48
N ASP A 64 -12.83 6.67 4.71
CA ASP A 64 -13.46 6.82 6.03
C ASP A 64 -12.42 7.27 7.09
N ILE A 65 -11.53 8.18 6.69
CA ILE A 65 -10.60 8.89 7.57
C ILE A 65 -10.95 10.35 7.47
N SER A 66 -11.06 11.04 8.61
CA SER A 66 -11.42 12.46 8.57
C SER A 66 -10.40 13.28 7.77
N GLN A 67 -10.90 14.28 7.04
CA GLN A 67 -10.07 15.19 6.25
C GLN A 67 -8.96 15.83 7.09
N ALA A 68 -9.27 16.21 8.34
CA ALA A 68 -8.32 16.82 9.26
C ALA A 68 -7.15 15.87 9.58
N TYR A 69 -7.44 14.58 9.81
CA TYR A 69 -6.40 13.57 10.07
C TYR A 69 -5.53 13.32 8.83
N ILE A 70 -6.12 13.26 7.64
CA ILE A 70 -5.37 13.12 6.38
C ILE A 70 -4.42 14.32 6.20
N HIS A 71 -4.90 15.53 6.48
CA HIS A 71 -4.09 16.75 6.41
C HIS A 71 -2.93 16.74 7.43
N GLN A 72 -3.22 16.43 8.69
CA GLN A 72 -2.20 16.34 9.74
C GLN A 72 -1.14 15.28 9.43
N PHE A 73 -1.58 14.13 8.93
CA PHE A 73 -0.68 13.11 8.43
C PHE A 73 0.17 13.70 7.31
N HIS A 74 -0.42 14.06 6.18
CA HIS A 74 0.33 14.43 4.97
C HIS A 74 1.17 15.72 5.10
N SER A 75 0.58 16.81 5.59
CA SER A 75 1.19 18.15 5.57
C SER A 75 1.96 18.48 6.84
N GLU A 76 1.48 18.06 8.01
CA GLU A 76 2.17 18.33 9.29
C GLU A 76 3.17 17.23 9.68
N LYS A 77 3.30 16.20 8.85
CA LYS A 77 4.19 15.06 9.09
C LYS A 77 3.98 14.34 10.43
N ARG A 78 2.76 14.36 10.95
CA ARG A 78 2.41 13.59 12.15
C ARG A 78 2.22 12.12 11.80
N ALA A 79 2.59 11.23 12.73
CA ALA A 79 2.24 9.82 12.66
C ALA A 79 0.74 9.64 12.92
N ILE A 80 0.15 8.60 12.35
CA ILE A 80 -1.24 8.19 12.59
C ILE A 80 -1.28 6.73 13.02
N CYS A 81 -2.39 6.30 13.63
CA CYS A 81 -2.54 4.91 14.03
C CYS A 81 -2.51 3.96 12.83
N ILE A 82 -2.01 2.73 13.06
CA ILE A 82 -1.91 1.68 12.02
C ILE A 82 -3.25 1.39 11.33
N THR A 83 -4.37 1.50 12.05
CA THR A 83 -5.71 1.33 11.47
C THR A 83 -5.98 2.31 10.32
N ASN A 84 -5.59 3.58 10.47
CA ASN A 84 -5.75 4.57 9.42
C ASN A 84 -4.72 4.37 8.29
N MET A 85 -3.50 3.93 8.62
CA MET A 85 -2.52 3.54 7.60
C MET A 85 -3.04 2.37 6.75
N ASN A 86 -3.71 1.38 7.35
CA ASN A 86 -4.32 0.25 6.64
C ASN A 86 -5.41 0.69 5.68
N LYS A 87 -6.28 1.61 6.11
CA LYS A 87 -7.32 2.18 5.26
C LYS A 87 -6.73 2.88 4.03
N LEU A 88 -5.68 3.70 4.22
CA LEU A 88 -4.96 4.35 3.13
C LEU A 88 -4.26 3.34 2.22
N ALA A 89 -3.55 2.36 2.81
CA ALA A 89 -2.83 1.34 2.09
C ALA A 89 -3.76 0.51 1.19
N ASN A 90 -4.92 0.11 1.72
CA ASN A 90 -5.94 -0.58 0.96
C ASN A 90 -6.46 0.26 -0.20
N TYR A 91 -6.78 1.53 0.03
CA TYR A 91 -7.26 2.44 -1.02
C TYR A 91 -6.22 2.64 -2.14
N PHE A 92 -4.94 2.76 -1.79
CA PHE A 92 -3.87 2.99 -2.76
C PHE A 92 -3.25 1.71 -3.32
N GLY A 93 -3.67 0.52 -2.86
CA GLY A 93 -3.05 -0.75 -3.25
C GLY A 93 -1.62 -0.94 -2.74
N VAL A 94 -1.23 -0.26 -1.67
CA VAL A 94 0.10 -0.35 -1.06
C VAL A 94 0.20 -1.62 -0.22
N LYS A 95 0.91 -2.62 -0.74
CA LYS A 95 1.32 -3.82 0.01
C LYS A 95 2.54 -3.51 0.87
N TYR A 96 2.52 -3.85 2.15
CA TYR A 96 3.63 -3.59 3.07
C TYR A 96 3.75 -4.72 4.10
N VAL A 97 4.89 -4.79 4.79
CA VAL A 97 5.11 -5.69 5.94
C VAL A 97 5.64 -4.88 7.13
N VAL A 98 5.11 -5.14 8.32
CA VAL A 98 5.65 -4.57 9.57
C VAL A 98 6.15 -5.73 10.41
N SER A 99 7.45 -5.78 10.66
CA SER A 99 8.08 -6.77 11.54
C SER A 99 8.48 -6.09 12.83
N ASN A 100 7.96 -6.57 13.97
CA ASN A 100 8.49 -6.22 15.29
C ASN A 100 9.69 -7.15 15.54
N PHE A 101 10.92 -6.64 15.40
CA PHE A 101 12.11 -7.32 15.89
C PHE A 101 12.45 -6.84 17.30
#